data_AF-A0A068TXQ1-F1
#
_entry.id   AF-A0A068TXQ1-F1
#
_cell.length_a   1.000
_cell.length_b   1.000
_cell.length_c   1.000
_cell.angle_alpha   90.00
_cell.angle_beta   90.00
_cell.angle_gamma   90.00
#
_symmetry.space_group_name_H-M   'P 1'
#
loop_
_entity.id
_entity.type
_entity.pdbx_description
1 polymer ?
#
loop_
_entity_poly.entity_id
_entity_poly.type
_entity_poly.pdbx_seq_one_letter_code
_entity_poly.pdbx_strand_id
1 'polypeptide(L)'
;MNAINVVLTSSDVVVDGFCSSKCGTHSSLRSRAAIKGKYPRFAYIWVGNSETQCPGQCAWPFHQPVYGPQSPPLIAPNNDVGVDGMIINLASLLAGAVTNPFGNGYFQGPAVAPLEAAAACPGIYGKGAYPGYAGDLLVDATTGASYNAHGSNGRKYLLPALYDPSTSTCSTLV
;
A
#
# COMPACT_ATOMS: atom_id res chain seq x y z
N MET A 1 -0.80 24.56 3.52
CA MET A 1 -1.19 23.34 4.26
C MET A 1 -0.74 22.19 3.39
N ASN A 2 0.40 21.60 3.74
CA ASN A 2 0.96 20.46 3.00
C ASN A 2 0.85 19.26 3.95
N ALA A 3 -0.37 18.74 4.07
CA ALA A 3 -0.68 17.64 4.96
C ALA A 3 -1.53 16.61 4.22
N ILE A 4 -1.31 15.34 4.52
CA ILE A 4 -2.13 14.22 4.09
C ILE A 4 -2.78 13.65 5.35
N ASN A 5 -4.10 13.62 5.38
CA ASN A 5 -4.82 13.02 6.51
C ASN A 5 -4.91 11.52 6.29
N VAL A 6 -4.53 10.71 7.27
CA VAL A 6 -4.58 9.24 7.17
C VAL A 6 -5.61 8.71 8.15
N VAL A 7 -6.54 7.90 7.65
CA VAL A 7 -7.55 7.19 8.45
C VAL A 7 -7.28 5.70 8.37
N LEU A 8 -7.07 5.07 9.51
CA LEU A 8 -6.83 3.64 9.63
C LEU A 8 -8.05 3.03 10.33
N THR A 9 -8.65 2.00 9.73
CA THR A 9 -9.82 1.36 10.34
C THR A 9 -9.41 0.25 11.31
N SER A 10 -10.25 0.00 12.31
CA SER A 10 -10.23 -1.26 13.06
C SER A 10 -10.66 -2.42 12.15
N SER A 11 -10.40 -3.66 12.56
CA SER A 11 -10.73 -4.87 11.78
C SER A 11 -12.24 -5.12 11.67
N ASP A 12 -13.03 -4.62 12.62
CA ASP A 12 -14.49 -4.72 12.66
C ASP A 12 -15.23 -3.57 11.95
N VAL A 13 -14.50 -2.60 11.41
CA VAL A 13 -15.10 -1.47 10.69
C VAL A 13 -15.32 -1.82 9.22
N VAL A 14 -16.55 -1.69 8.77
CA VAL A 14 -16.93 -1.89 7.36
C VAL A 14 -16.95 -0.54 6.63
N VAL A 15 -16.26 -0.47 5.50
CA VAL A 15 -16.24 0.69 4.61
C VAL A 15 -16.73 0.28 3.23
N ASP A 16 -17.50 1.15 2.56
CA ASP A 16 -18.02 0.85 1.24
C ASP A 16 -16.92 0.52 0.21
N GLY A 17 -17.06 -0.64 -0.42
CA GLY A 17 -16.10 -1.23 -1.36
C GLY A 17 -14.83 -1.83 -0.73
N PHE A 18 -14.63 -1.73 0.59
CA PHE A 18 -13.58 -2.46 1.29
C PHE A 18 -13.77 -3.97 1.10
N CYS A 19 -12.68 -4.71 0.89
CA CYS A 19 -12.73 -6.17 0.70
C CYS A 19 -13.53 -6.66 -0.52
N SER A 20 -13.88 -5.76 -1.43
CA SER A 20 -14.55 -6.10 -2.69
C SER A 20 -13.73 -5.57 -3.86
N SER A 21 -13.42 -4.27 -3.84
CA SER A 21 -12.69 -3.60 -4.93
C SER A 21 -11.37 -2.98 -4.50
N LYS A 22 -11.18 -2.73 -3.20
CA LYS A 22 -10.05 -1.98 -2.66
C LYS A 22 -9.76 -2.32 -1.21
N CYS A 23 -8.51 -2.11 -0.82
CA CYS A 23 -8.02 -2.24 0.57
C CYS A 23 -7.84 -0.89 1.26
N GLY A 24 -8.03 0.19 0.50
CA GLY A 24 -7.92 1.57 0.91
C GLY A 24 -8.06 2.47 -0.31
N THR A 25 -8.04 3.79 -0.12
CA THR A 25 -7.92 4.74 -1.23
C THR A 25 -7.21 6.00 -0.78
N HIS A 26 -6.60 6.72 -1.71
CA HIS A 26 -6.31 8.14 -1.52
C HIS A 26 -7.23 8.97 -2.42
N SER A 27 -7.56 10.16 -1.95
CA SER A 27 -8.38 11.12 -2.71
C SER A 27 -8.18 12.53 -2.14
N SER A 28 -8.92 13.49 -2.68
CA SER A 28 -8.89 14.87 -2.20
C SER A 28 -10.28 15.46 -2.01
N LEU A 29 -10.39 16.34 -1.02
CA LEU A 29 -11.60 17.09 -0.73
C LEU A 29 -11.27 18.58 -0.67
N ARG A 30 -12.26 19.42 -0.96
CA ARG A 30 -12.19 20.85 -0.64
C ARG A 30 -12.53 21.03 0.83
N SER A 31 -11.70 21.82 1.53
CA SER A 31 -11.98 22.26 2.89
C SER A 31 -13.35 22.95 2.94
N ARG A 32 -14.14 22.66 3.98
CA ARG A 32 -15.36 23.42 4.29
C ARG A 32 -15.07 24.76 4.95
N ALA A 33 -13.91 24.88 5.61
CA ALA A 33 -13.46 26.13 6.22
C ALA A 33 -12.64 26.96 5.21
N ALA A 34 -12.96 28.25 5.12
CA ALA A 34 -12.18 29.18 4.31
C ALA A 34 -10.90 29.58 5.07
N ILE A 35 -9.75 29.46 4.42
CA ILE A 35 -8.47 29.98 4.89
C ILE A 35 -8.08 31.12 3.97
N LYS A 36 -7.99 32.35 4.51
CA LYS A 36 -7.72 33.58 3.73
C LYS A 36 -8.65 33.73 2.51
N GLY A 37 -9.95 33.47 2.70
CA GLY A 37 -10.97 33.57 1.65
C GLY A 37 -10.91 32.48 0.57
N LYS A 38 -10.06 31.46 0.72
CA LYS A 38 -9.96 30.31 -0.19
C LYS A 38 -10.36 29.02 0.51
N TYR A 39 -10.93 28.09 -0.24
CA TYR A 39 -11.25 26.73 0.22
C TYR A 39 -10.18 25.78 -0.31
N PRO A 40 -9.05 25.59 0.41
CA PRO A 40 -7.97 24.75 -0.09
C PRO A 40 -8.44 23.32 -0.24
N ARG A 41 -7.88 22.61 -1.24
CA ARG A 41 -7.98 21.15 -1.28
C ARG A 41 -6.99 20.55 -0.31
N PHE A 42 -7.34 19.42 0.27
CA PHE A 42 -6.44 18.57 1.03
C PHE A 42 -6.55 17.13 0.52
N ALA A 43 -5.44 16.41 0.55
CA ALA A 43 -5.40 14.99 0.26
C ALA A 43 -5.67 14.20 1.54
N TYR A 44 -6.27 13.04 1.38
CA TYR A 44 -6.46 12.08 2.47
C TYR A 44 -6.28 10.66 1.95
N ILE A 45 -5.95 9.77 2.86
CA ILE A 45 -5.82 8.33 2.65
C ILE A 45 -6.73 7.67 3.67
N TRP A 46 -7.42 6.60 3.27
CA TRP A 46 -7.91 5.61 4.22
C TRP A 46 -7.40 4.23 3.86
N VAL A 47 -7.11 3.42 4.88
CA VAL A 47 -6.71 2.01 4.74
C VAL A 47 -7.52 1.18 5.73
N GLY A 48 -8.07 0.08 5.25
CA GLY A 48 -8.84 -0.84 6.09
C GLY A 48 -7.98 -1.94 6.69
N ASN A 49 -8.22 -2.29 7.96
CA ASN A 49 -7.66 -3.52 8.53
C ASN A 49 -8.45 -4.73 8.02
N SER A 50 -7.81 -5.56 7.19
CA SER A 50 -8.47 -6.70 6.52
C SER A 50 -8.48 -7.98 7.32
N GLU A 51 -7.88 -8.02 8.51
CA GLU A 51 -7.64 -9.23 9.32
C GLU A 51 -8.85 -10.16 9.40
N THR A 52 -10.04 -9.62 9.67
CA THR A 52 -11.27 -10.39 9.88
C THR A 52 -12.20 -10.45 8.67
N GLN A 53 -12.00 -9.59 7.67
CA GLN A 53 -12.93 -9.43 6.55
C GLN A 53 -12.41 -10.04 5.25
N CYS A 54 -11.15 -9.81 4.88
CA CYS A 54 -10.58 -10.26 3.61
C CYS A 54 -9.04 -10.33 3.60
N PRO A 55 -8.41 -11.05 4.54
CA PRO A 55 -6.95 -11.07 4.61
C PRO A 55 -6.33 -11.62 3.31
N GLY A 56 -6.98 -12.58 2.64
CA GLY A 56 -6.54 -13.08 1.34
C GLY A 56 -6.67 -12.12 0.14
N GLN A 57 -7.25 -10.94 0.31
CA GLN A 57 -7.28 -9.90 -0.72
C GLN A 57 -6.32 -8.76 -0.42
N CYS A 58 -6.21 -8.38 0.86
CA CYS A 58 -5.56 -7.12 1.26
C CYS A 58 -4.28 -7.30 2.07
N ALA A 59 -3.94 -8.52 2.48
CA ALA A 59 -2.74 -8.82 3.27
C ALA A 59 -1.74 -9.73 2.53
N TRP A 60 -1.85 -9.92 1.21
CA TRP A 60 -0.80 -10.60 0.45
C TRP A 60 0.50 -9.78 0.52
N PRO A 61 1.66 -10.40 0.84
CA PRO A 61 1.97 -11.83 0.80
C PRO A 61 1.89 -12.56 2.17
N PHE A 62 1.35 -11.93 3.21
CA PHE A 62 1.23 -12.49 4.56
C PHE A 62 -0.01 -13.35 4.79
N HIS A 63 -0.90 -13.42 3.80
CA HIS A 63 -2.02 -14.34 3.77
C HIS A 63 -2.17 -14.98 2.40
N GLN A 64 -2.70 -16.20 2.36
CA GLN A 64 -2.97 -16.92 1.12
C GLN A 64 -3.98 -16.13 0.28
N PRO A 65 -3.68 -15.86 -1.01
CA PRO A 65 -4.54 -15.04 -1.84
C PRO A 65 -5.79 -15.81 -2.29
N VAL A 66 -6.92 -15.11 -2.45
CA VAL A 66 -8.19 -15.72 -2.89
C VAL A 66 -8.09 -16.33 -4.31
N TYR A 67 -7.25 -15.77 -5.16
CA TYR A 67 -7.01 -16.20 -6.53
C TYR A 67 -5.54 -16.07 -6.91
N GLY A 68 -5.13 -16.75 -7.99
CA GLY A 68 -3.75 -16.77 -8.45
C GLY A 68 -2.88 -17.80 -7.73
N PRO A 69 -1.54 -17.67 -7.81
CA PRO A 69 -0.61 -18.64 -7.22
C PRO A 69 -0.81 -18.80 -5.71
N GLN A 70 -0.83 -20.05 -5.26
CA GLN A 70 -1.14 -20.45 -3.89
C GLN A 70 0.13 -20.80 -3.09
N SER A 71 1.21 -20.07 -3.31
CA SER A 71 2.45 -20.20 -2.54
C SER A 71 2.18 -19.99 -1.05
N PRO A 72 2.92 -20.68 -0.14
CA PRO A 72 2.78 -20.47 1.29
C PRO A 72 2.95 -18.97 1.66
N PRO A 73 2.12 -18.42 2.54
CA PRO A 73 2.24 -17.04 2.99
C PRO A 73 3.58 -16.77 3.68
N LEU A 74 4.09 -15.54 3.53
CA LEU A 74 5.25 -15.08 4.27
C LEU A 74 4.88 -14.81 5.74
N ILE A 75 5.88 -14.91 6.62
CA ILE A 75 5.73 -14.52 8.02
C ILE A 75 5.77 -12.99 8.13
N ALA A 76 4.74 -12.42 8.75
CA ALA A 76 4.54 -10.98 8.91
C ALA A 76 5.56 -10.37 9.89
N PRO A 77 6.28 -9.29 9.53
CA PRO A 77 7.38 -8.75 10.34
C PRO A 77 6.97 -8.07 11.65
N ASN A 78 5.70 -7.73 11.83
CA ASN A 78 5.17 -7.20 13.08
C ASN A 78 4.26 -8.22 13.81
N ASN A 79 4.30 -9.49 13.40
CA ASN A 79 3.48 -10.57 13.96
C ASN A 79 1.96 -10.29 13.91
N ASP A 80 1.53 -9.49 12.94
CA ASP A 80 0.13 -9.11 12.75
C ASP A 80 -0.14 -8.95 11.25
N VAL A 81 -0.84 -9.94 10.67
CA VAL A 81 -1.15 -10.00 9.23
C VAL A 81 -2.01 -8.81 8.80
N GLY A 82 -2.96 -8.37 9.65
CA GLY A 82 -3.83 -7.24 9.36
C GLY A 82 -3.05 -5.94 9.29
N VAL A 83 -2.25 -5.65 10.32
CA VAL A 83 -1.43 -4.45 10.40
C VAL A 83 -0.34 -4.43 9.33
N ASP A 84 0.35 -5.53 9.08
CA ASP A 84 1.38 -5.59 8.04
C ASP A 84 0.78 -5.44 6.63
N GLY A 85 -0.43 -5.99 6.40
CA GLY A 85 -1.22 -5.70 5.19
C GLY A 85 -1.60 -4.23 5.08
N MET A 86 -2.02 -3.58 6.18
CA MET A 86 -2.31 -2.15 6.19
C MET A 86 -1.09 -1.30 5.85
N ILE A 87 0.11 -1.69 6.32
CA ILE A 87 1.35 -0.96 6.05
C ILE A 87 1.68 -0.99 4.55
N ILE A 88 1.56 -2.15 3.90
CA ILE A 88 1.72 -2.29 2.44
C ILE A 88 0.76 -1.36 1.68
N ASN A 89 -0.53 -1.42 2.04
CA ASN A 89 -1.57 -0.62 1.39
C ASN A 89 -1.36 0.87 1.63
N LEU A 90 -1.01 1.27 2.86
CA LEU A 90 -0.71 2.64 3.21
C LEU A 90 0.49 3.17 2.43
N ALA A 91 1.58 2.41 2.35
CA ALA A 91 2.76 2.81 1.58
C ALA A 91 2.43 3.00 0.10
N SER A 92 1.65 2.08 -0.48
CA SER A 92 1.19 2.15 -1.87
C SER A 92 0.37 3.41 -2.13
N LEU A 93 -0.63 3.66 -1.28
CA LEU A 93 -1.53 4.80 -1.41
C LEU A 93 -0.86 6.12 -1.05
N LEU A 94 0.12 6.13 -0.15
CA LEU A 94 0.89 7.32 0.18
C LEU A 94 1.78 7.74 -0.98
N ALA A 95 2.41 6.79 -1.68
CA ALA A 95 3.13 7.09 -2.91
C ALA A 95 2.19 7.76 -3.93
N GLY A 96 1.01 7.17 -4.17
CA GLY A 96 -0.02 7.76 -5.04
C GLY A 96 -0.47 9.15 -4.60
N ALA A 97 -0.75 9.34 -3.31
CA ALA A 97 -1.18 10.62 -2.76
C ALA A 97 -0.10 11.72 -2.87
N VAL A 98 1.18 11.36 -2.79
CA VAL A 98 2.28 12.31 -2.93
C VAL A 98 2.53 12.67 -4.40
N THR A 99 2.45 11.69 -5.31
CA THR A 99 2.76 11.90 -6.73
C THR A 99 1.55 12.36 -7.55
N ASN A 100 0.33 12.07 -7.08
CA ASN A 100 -0.94 12.37 -7.74
C ASN A 100 -2.06 12.79 -6.74
N PRO A 101 -1.84 13.78 -5.85
CA PRO A 101 -2.76 14.12 -4.76
C PRO A 101 -4.17 14.53 -5.20
N PHE A 102 -4.31 15.06 -6.43
CA PHE A 102 -5.55 15.65 -6.94
C PHE A 102 -6.04 15.03 -8.25
N GLY A 103 -5.49 13.86 -8.63
CA GLY A 103 -5.88 13.14 -9.85
C GLY A 103 -5.38 13.75 -11.16
N ASN A 104 -4.43 14.68 -11.10
CA ASN A 104 -3.84 15.36 -12.25
C ASN A 104 -2.30 15.45 -12.19
N GLY A 105 -1.69 14.56 -11.40
CA GLY A 105 -0.25 14.40 -11.23
C GLY A 105 0.29 13.20 -12.01
N TYR A 106 1.22 12.46 -11.40
CA TYR A 106 1.96 11.38 -12.06
C TYR A 106 1.22 10.03 -12.01
N PHE A 107 0.94 9.46 -13.19
CA PHE A 107 0.37 8.13 -13.39
C PHE A 107 0.66 7.62 -14.82
N GLN A 108 0.48 6.32 -15.06
CA GLN A 108 0.50 5.71 -16.38
C GLN A 108 -0.92 5.32 -16.84
N GLY A 109 -1.09 5.24 -18.16
CA GLY A 109 -2.36 4.83 -18.77
C GLY A 109 -3.42 5.94 -18.79
N PRO A 110 -4.68 5.60 -19.09
CA PRO A 110 -5.78 6.56 -19.14
C PRO A 110 -6.12 7.11 -17.74
N ALA A 111 -6.51 8.40 -17.67
CA ALA A 111 -6.90 9.03 -16.40
C ALA A 111 -8.12 8.39 -15.70
N VAL A 112 -8.93 7.63 -16.44
CA VAL A 112 -10.07 6.87 -15.90
C VAL A 112 -9.66 5.55 -15.24
N ALA A 113 -8.43 5.07 -15.49
CA ALA A 113 -7.85 3.86 -14.91
C ALA A 113 -6.32 4.03 -14.72
N PRO A 114 -5.89 4.99 -13.88
CA PRO A 114 -4.47 5.33 -13.75
C PRO A 114 -3.70 4.25 -12.99
N LEU A 115 -2.54 3.86 -13.51
CA LEU A 115 -1.53 3.12 -12.75
C LEU A 115 -0.54 4.10 -12.12
N GLU A 116 -0.67 4.30 -10.81
CA GLU A 116 0.20 5.21 -10.05
C GLU A 116 1.52 4.55 -9.62
N ALA A 117 2.40 5.31 -8.95
CA ALA A 117 3.77 4.91 -8.65
C ALA A 117 3.92 3.49 -8.06
N ALA A 118 3.11 3.11 -7.08
CA ALA A 118 3.13 1.76 -6.51
C ALA A 118 2.21 0.78 -7.25
N ALA A 119 1.05 1.26 -7.74
CA ALA A 119 0.06 0.41 -8.43
C ALA A 119 0.57 -0.13 -9.78
N ALA A 120 1.55 0.54 -10.39
CA ALA A 120 2.28 0.05 -11.57
C ALA A 120 3.23 -1.13 -11.26
N CYS A 121 3.48 -1.43 -9.97
CA CYS A 121 4.41 -2.47 -9.50
C CYS A 121 3.72 -3.49 -8.59
N PRO A 122 2.57 -4.07 -8.99
CA PRO A 122 1.76 -4.89 -8.11
C PRO A 122 2.54 -6.13 -7.65
N GLY A 123 2.67 -6.25 -6.34
CA GLY A 123 3.27 -7.40 -5.68
C GLY A 123 4.79 -7.56 -5.85
N ILE A 124 5.47 -6.53 -6.35
CA ILE A 124 6.94 -6.50 -6.42
C ILE A 124 7.45 -5.89 -5.12
N TYR A 125 8.13 -6.69 -4.28
CA TYR A 125 8.70 -6.23 -3.01
C TYR A 125 10.23 -6.41 -2.95
N GLY A 126 10.77 -7.39 -3.66
CA GLY A 126 12.21 -7.60 -3.82
C GLY A 126 12.59 -7.93 -5.26
N LYS A 127 13.90 -7.96 -5.54
CA LYS A 127 14.43 -8.33 -6.85
C LYS A 127 13.91 -9.70 -7.30
N GLY A 128 13.66 -9.85 -8.60
CA GLY A 128 13.24 -11.13 -9.18
C GLY A 128 11.79 -11.53 -8.87
N ALA A 129 10.96 -10.63 -8.32
CA ALA A 129 9.54 -10.89 -8.08
C ALA A 129 8.80 -11.30 -9.37
N TYR A 130 7.85 -12.21 -9.24
CA TYR A 130 6.96 -12.68 -10.30
C TYR A 130 5.63 -13.13 -9.66
N PRO A 131 4.55 -13.40 -10.42
CA PRO A 131 3.28 -13.79 -9.83
C PRO A 131 3.42 -14.98 -8.87
N GLY A 132 3.10 -14.78 -7.58
CA GLY A 132 3.23 -15.79 -6.53
C GLY A 132 4.57 -15.80 -5.77
N TYR A 133 5.51 -14.94 -6.14
CA TYR A 133 6.79 -14.75 -5.48
C TYR A 133 7.07 -13.26 -5.25
N ALA A 134 7.17 -12.86 -3.99
CA ALA A 134 7.35 -11.46 -3.58
C ALA A 134 8.72 -10.86 -3.98
N GLY A 135 9.65 -11.70 -4.44
CA GLY A 135 11.04 -11.34 -4.73
C GLY A 135 12.00 -11.81 -3.64
N ASP A 136 13.29 -11.56 -3.86
CA ASP A 136 14.37 -11.87 -2.93
C ASP A 136 14.30 -10.92 -1.73
N LEU A 137 13.66 -11.37 -0.65
CA LEU A 137 13.47 -10.58 0.58
C LEU A 137 14.49 -10.92 1.66
N LEU A 138 14.70 -9.97 2.57
CA LEU A 138 15.44 -10.23 3.80
C LEU A 138 14.57 -11.08 4.74
N VAL A 139 15.22 -11.97 5.50
CA VAL A 139 14.56 -12.83 6.49
C VAL A 139 15.13 -12.54 7.87
N ASP A 140 14.26 -12.34 8.86
CA ASP A 140 14.64 -12.23 10.26
C ASP A 140 15.02 -13.62 10.80
N ALA A 141 16.26 -13.77 11.26
CA ALA A 141 16.78 -15.07 11.70
C ALA A 141 16.08 -15.66 12.94
N THR A 142 15.43 -14.82 13.75
CA THR A 142 14.78 -15.25 15.00
C THR A 142 13.32 -15.62 14.77
N THR A 143 12.60 -14.83 13.98
CA THR A 143 11.15 -14.95 13.76
C THR A 143 10.80 -15.61 12.44
N GLY A 144 11.74 -15.67 11.48
CA GLY A 144 11.47 -16.09 10.10
C GLY A 144 10.72 -15.05 9.26
N ALA A 145 10.46 -13.85 9.80
CA ALA A 145 9.69 -12.83 9.10
C ALA A 145 10.41 -12.29 7.86
N SER A 146 9.64 -12.05 6.80
CA SER A 146 10.16 -11.49 5.55
C SER A 146 9.94 -9.97 5.48
N TYR A 147 10.96 -9.22 5.07
CA TYR A 147 10.92 -7.76 5.03
C TYR A 147 11.89 -7.19 3.98
N ASN A 148 11.72 -5.91 3.64
CA ASN A 148 12.65 -5.18 2.76
C ASN A 148 13.01 -3.78 3.30
N ALA A 149 12.44 -3.37 4.42
CA ALA A 149 12.66 -2.06 5.00
C ALA A 149 12.91 -2.13 6.52
N HIS A 150 13.87 -1.32 6.97
CA HIS A 150 14.14 -1.11 8.39
C HIS A 150 13.41 0.15 8.90
N GLY A 151 12.60 -0.04 9.93
CA GLY A 151 11.88 1.01 10.63
C GLY A 151 12.60 1.53 11.87
N SER A 152 12.03 2.56 12.48
CA SER A 152 12.46 3.05 13.80
C SER A 152 12.25 2.00 14.89
N ASN A 153 13.07 2.05 15.95
CA ASN A 153 12.96 1.16 17.12
C ASN A 153 13.03 -0.34 16.77
N GLY A 154 13.82 -0.70 15.76
CA GLY A 154 14.03 -2.09 15.35
C GLY A 154 12.85 -2.73 14.61
N ARG A 155 11.79 -1.96 14.29
CA ARG A 155 10.66 -2.45 13.49
C ARG A 155 11.12 -2.78 12.08
N LYS A 156 10.42 -3.71 11.44
CA LYS A 156 10.67 -4.17 10.07
C LYS A 156 9.38 -4.09 9.28
N TYR A 157 9.49 -3.80 8.00
CA TYR A 157 8.33 -3.62 7.12
C TYR A 157 8.58 -4.23 5.75
N LEU A 158 7.47 -4.57 5.10
CA LEU A 158 7.45 -4.87 3.68
C LEU A 158 6.78 -3.70 2.95
N LEU A 159 7.51 -3.05 2.06
CA LEU A 159 7.07 -1.87 1.31
C LEU A 159 7.05 -2.17 -0.19
N PRO A 160 6.05 -1.69 -0.95
CA PRO A 160 5.95 -1.94 -2.38
C PRO A 160 7.14 -1.30 -3.13
N ALA A 161 7.52 -1.90 -4.25
CA ALA A 161 8.34 -1.22 -5.23
C ALA A 161 7.61 -0.01 -5.82
N LEU A 162 8.38 0.98 -6.26
CA LEU A 162 7.85 2.14 -6.97
C LEU A 162 8.35 2.13 -8.41
N TYR A 163 7.47 2.47 -9.34
CA TYR A 163 7.84 2.61 -10.74
C TYR A 163 8.75 3.82 -10.93
N ASP A 164 9.92 3.58 -11.51
CA ASP A 164 10.89 4.59 -11.89
C ASP A 164 10.75 4.91 -13.40
N PRO A 165 10.28 6.12 -13.77
CA PRO A 165 10.14 6.50 -15.17
C PRO A 165 11.47 6.66 -15.91
N SER A 166 12.59 6.85 -15.20
CA SER A 166 13.89 7.03 -15.84
C SER A 166 14.46 5.71 -16.36
N THR A 167 14.20 4.61 -15.65
CA THR A 167 14.64 3.26 -16.04
C THR A 167 13.52 2.43 -16.66
N SER A 168 12.27 2.88 -16.56
CA SER A 168 11.08 2.12 -16.93
C SER A 168 10.93 0.79 -16.19
N THR A 169 11.37 0.75 -14.92
CA THR A 169 11.34 -0.46 -14.09
C THR A 169 10.76 -0.18 -12.70
N CYS A 170 10.33 -1.23 -12.01
CA CYS A 170 9.96 -1.17 -10.60
C CYS A 170 11.22 -1.26 -9.71
N SER A 171 11.47 -0.21 -8.93
CA SER A 171 12.61 -0.12 -8.01
C SER A 171 12.22 -0.64 -6.63
N THR A 172 12.94 -1.67 -6.17
CA THR A 172 12.80 -2.28 -4.84
C THR A 172 13.83 -1.71 -3.87
N LEU A 173 13.60 -1.91 -2.56
CA LEU A 173 14.57 -1.54 -1.53
C LEU A 173 15.72 -2.55 -1.39
N VAL A 174 15.50 -3.79 -1.86
CA VAL A 174 16.43 -4.92 -1.80
C VAL A 174 16.42 -5.70 -3.11
#